data_AF-A0AA39KJQ5-F1
#
_entry.id   AF-A0AA39KJQ5-F1
#
_cell.length_a   1.000
_cell.length_b   1.000
_cell.length_c   1.000
_cell.angle_alpha   90.00
_cell.angle_beta   90.00
_cell.angle_gamma   90.00
#
_symmetry.space_group_name_H-M   'P 1'
#
loop_
_entity.id
_entity.type
_entity.pdbx_description
1 polymer ?
#
loop_
_entity_poly.entity_id
_entity_poly.type
_entity_poly.pdbx_seq_one_letter_code
_entity_poly.pdbx_strand_id
1 'polypeptide(L)'
;MELHKNLRDNTALDYISSNRIESDGFYYKKALNESQNWLHEYLPSDIDKNSYDVAVTMTKLEFCGVKNNLKQCGVTVGIAYESGACKIDEDLHEISKTSLIHDNGGFNGIVSTGHELGHLFGADHDGEKNSINCSSTTGNIMTSNVNLIRDTPDWSKCSLIAFGSFLEDKGKCLYNLPKHSGNVPRLLPGKMEDAHKQCKYREGTKSYSVDETICQKLLCYKKGNDSVLRNSGAAVDGTPCGYQKMCLHNQCILESLVMQS
;
A
#
# COMPACT_ATOMS: atom_id res chain seq x y z
N MET A 1 9.28 -5.30 9.36
CA MET A 1 8.91 -5.88 8.06
C MET A 1 10.04 -6.79 7.64
N GLU A 2 9.87 -8.10 7.83
CA GLU A 2 10.81 -9.08 7.34
C GLU A 2 10.60 -9.19 5.82
N LEU A 3 11.55 -8.67 5.05
CA LEU A 3 11.65 -8.96 3.63
C LEU A 3 12.30 -10.33 3.52
N HIS A 4 11.51 -11.40 3.41
CA HIS A 4 12.02 -12.70 2.98
C HIS A 4 12.56 -12.56 1.55
N LYS A 5 13.83 -12.14 1.45
CA LYS A 5 14.60 -12.13 0.21
C LYS A 5 14.75 -13.58 -0.24
N ASN A 6 14.06 -13.89 -1.33
CA ASN A 6 14.11 -15.15 -2.06
C ASN A 6 13.30 -16.30 -1.45
N LEU A 7 11.97 -16.24 -1.58
CA LEU A 7 11.28 -17.45 -2.01
C LEU A 7 11.85 -17.82 -3.39
N ARG A 8 12.84 -18.73 -3.43
CA ARG A 8 13.29 -19.38 -4.69
C ARG A 8 12.32 -20.48 -5.09
N ASP A 9 11.04 -20.24 -4.86
CA ASP A 9 9.97 -21.12 -5.26
C ASP A 9 9.40 -20.57 -6.57
N ASN A 10 9.50 -21.36 -7.63
CA ASN A 10 8.99 -20.98 -8.94
C ASN A 10 7.45 -20.95 -8.97
N THR A 11 6.78 -21.43 -7.90
CA THR A 11 5.33 -21.36 -7.67
C THR A 11 4.93 -20.24 -6.72
N ALA A 12 5.90 -19.47 -6.19
CA ALA A 12 5.60 -18.30 -5.38
C ALA A 12 4.71 -17.35 -6.18
N LEU A 13 3.54 -17.03 -5.63
CA LEU A 13 2.53 -16.17 -6.25
C LEU A 13 1.79 -16.80 -7.43
N ASP A 14 1.64 -18.13 -7.51
CA ASP A 14 0.87 -18.77 -8.58
C ASP A 14 -0.61 -18.33 -8.62
N TYR A 15 -1.15 -17.89 -7.49
CA TYR A 15 -2.47 -17.25 -7.42
C TYR A 15 -2.54 -15.91 -8.19
N ILE A 16 -1.42 -15.27 -8.50
CA ILE A 16 -1.36 -14.13 -9.42
C ILE A 16 -1.24 -14.62 -10.87
N SER A 17 -0.31 -15.53 -11.14
CA SER A 17 -0.02 -16.00 -12.51
C SER A 17 -1.20 -16.75 -13.13
N SER A 18 -1.90 -17.57 -12.34
CA SER A 18 -3.08 -18.37 -12.74
C SER A 18 -4.33 -17.53 -12.98
N ASN A 19 -4.36 -16.29 -12.50
CA ASN A 19 -5.47 -15.36 -12.66
C ASN A 19 -5.19 -14.25 -13.67
N ARG A 20 -4.11 -14.35 -14.44
CA ARG A 20 -3.74 -13.40 -15.49
C ARG A 20 -4.84 -13.27 -16.54
N ILE A 21 -4.95 -12.06 -17.06
CA ILE A 21 -5.77 -11.73 -18.22
C ILE A 21 -4.84 -11.18 -19.29
N GLU A 22 -5.16 -11.40 -20.57
CA GLU A 22 -4.54 -10.65 -21.67
C GLU A 22 -4.69 -9.14 -21.35
N SER A 23 -3.59 -8.36 -21.43
CA SER A 23 -3.42 -6.94 -20.98
C SER A 23 -3.02 -6.68 -19.50
N ASP A 24 -1.83 -7.13 -19.09
CA ASP A 24 -1.12 -6.73 -17.84
C ASP A 24 -1.95 -6.68 -16.54
N GLY A 25 -3.04 -7.45 -16.46
CA GLY A 25 -3.96 -7.46 -15.34
C GLY A 25 -4.31 -8.87 -14.88
N PHE A 26 -5.01 -8.97 -13.76
CA PHE A 26 -5.44 -10.24 -13.17
C PHE A 26 -6.74 -10.10 -12.36
N TYR A 27 -7.49 -11.19 -12.19
CA TYR A 27 -8.71 -11.20 -11.39
C TYR A 27 -8.40 -11.19 -9.88
N TYR A 28 -8.34 -10.00 -9.29
CA TYR A 28 -7.80 -9.81 -7.92
C TYR A 28 -8.59 -10.53 -6.83
N LYS A 29 -9.92 -10.63 -6.92
CA LYS A 29 -10.73 -11.34 -5.91
C LYS A 29 -10.45 -12.84 -5.90
N LYS A 30 -10.31 -13.43 -7.09
CA LYS A 30 -9.99 -14.85 -7.24
C LYS A 30 -8.55 -15.13 -6.76
N ALA A 31 -7.62 -14.25 -7.11
CA ALA A 31 -6.25 -14.32 -6.63
C ALA A 31 -6.13 -14.18 -5.10
N LEU A 32 -6.90 -13.29 -4.46
CA LEU A 32 -6.91 -13.17 -3.00
C LEU A 32 -7.41 -14.46 -2.35
N ASN A 33 -8.50 -15.03 -2.86
CA ASN A 33 -9.04 -16.29 -2.36
C ASN A 33 -8.01 -17.44 -2.49
N GLU A 34 -7.38 -17.58 -3.66
CA GLU A 34 -6.35 -18.60 -3.87
C GLU A 34 -5.09 -18.36 -3.03
N SER A 35 -4.79 -17.11 -2.67
CA SER A 35 -3.64 -16.79 -1.81
C SER A 35 -3.79 -17.34 -0.38
N GLN A 36 -5.02 -17.44 0.15
CA GLN A 36 -5.26 -18.05 1.47
C GLN A 36 -4.85 -19.53 1.48
N ASN A 37 -5.27 -20.26 0.44
CA ASN A 37 -4.96 -21.67 0.26
C ASN A 37 -3.47 -21.85 -0.01
N TRP A 38 -2.86 -20.95 -0.78
CA TRP A 38 -1.41 -20.99 -1.03
C TRP A 38 -0.61 -20.87 0.25
N LEU A 39 -0.94 -19.89 1.09
CA LEU A 39 -0.29 -19.72 2.40
C LEU A 39 -0.53 -20.91 3.35
N HIS A 40 -1.64 -21.62 3.19
CA HIS A 40 -1.96 -22.79 4.00
C HIS A 40 -1.22 -24.06 3.55
N GLU A 41 -1.31 -24.39 2.26
CA GLU A 41 -0.93 -25.68 1.70
C GLU A 41 0.48 -25.70 1.10
N TYR A 42 0.88 -24.57 0.50
CA TYR A 42 2.04 -24.50 -0.38
C TYR A 42 3.15 -23.61 0.17
N LEU A 43 2.94 -22.97 1.32
CA LEU A 43 3.99 -22.23 2.00
C LEU A 43 5.14 -23.20 2.35
N PRO A 44 6.40 -22.87 2.01
CA PRO A 44 7.55 -23.72 2.31
C PRO A 44 7.59 -24.13 3.78
N SER A 45 7.90 -25.41 4.04
CA SER A 45 7.83 -25.99 5.40
C SER A 45 8.85 -25.42 6.38
N ASP A 46 9.87 -24.70 5.90
CA ASP A 46 10.82 -23.94 6.70
C ASP A 46 10.28 -22.57 7.16
N ILE A 47 9.14 -22.13 6.62
CA ILE A 47 8.41 -20.93 7.06
C ILE A 47 7.23 -21.38 7.93
N ASP A 48 7.37 -21.18 9.24
CA ASP A 48 6.28 -21.41 10.19
C ASP A 48 5.12 -20.44 9.92
N LYS A 49 3.90 -20.97 9.75
CA LYS A 49 2.68 -20.16 9.58
C LYS A 49 2.51 -19.14 10.71
N ASN A 50 3.06 -19.37 11.90
CA ASN A 50 2.99 -18.46 13.06
C ASN A 50 4.19 -17.51 13.17
N SER A 51 5.16 -17.54 12.23
CA SER A 51 6.31 -16.63 12.26
C SER A 51 6.03 -15.23 11.69
N TYR A 52 4.88 -15.05 11.04
CA TYR A 52 4.45 -13.78 10.47
C TYR A 52 2.98 -13.50 10.80
N ASP A 53 2.62 -12.23 10.98
CA ASP A 53 1.26 -11.85 11.35
C ASP A 53 0.40 -11.43 10.16
N VAL A 54 1.05 -10.98 9.09
CA VAL A 54 0.45 -10.58 7.82
C VAL A 54 1.42 -10.89 6.67
N ALA A 55 0.90 -11.41 5.56
CA ALA A 55 1.59 -11.50 4.27
C ALA A 55 1.05 -10.43 3.31
N VAL A 56 1.94 -9.69 2.65
CA VAL A 56 1.56 -8.66 1.66
C VAL A 56 2.20 -9.02 0.33
N THR A 57 1.38 -9.22 -0.70
CA THR A 57 1.85 -9.41 -2.07
C THR A 57 1.77 -8.08 -2.82
N MET A 58 2.90 -7.62 -3.36
CA MET A 58 2.94 -6.42 -4.20
C MET A 58 3.13 -6.80 -5.67
N THR A 59 2.37 -6.17 -6.57
CA THR A 59 2.43 -6.46 -8.01
C THR A 59 2.23 -5.20 -8.84
N LYS A 60 2.87 -5.15 -10.02
CA LYS A 60 2.63 -4.10 -11.02
C LYS A 60 1.40 -4.34 -11.87
N LEU A 61 0.78 -5.52 -11.76
CA LEU A 61 -0.38 -5.89 -12.57
C LEU A 61 -1.63 -5.13 -12.12
N GLU A 62 -2.49 -4.83 -13.09
CA GLU A 62 -3.75 -4.15 -12.86
C GLU A 62 -4.78 -5.08 -12.21
N PHE A 63 -5.47 -4.58 -11.20
CA PHE A 63 -6.52 -5.32 -10.50
C PHE A 63 -7.79 -5.23 -11.33
N CYS A 64 -8.24 -6.36 -11.86
CA CYS A 64 -9.43 -6.46 -12.69
C CYS A 64 -10.58 -7.15 -11.95
N GLY A 65 -11.77 -6.56 -12.03
CA GLY A 65 -13.03 -7.13 -11.55
C GLY A 65 -14.09 -7.15 -12.66
N VAL A 66 -15.18 -7.87 -12.42
CA VAL A 66 -16.36 -7.86 -13.28
C VAL A 66 -17.48 -7.12 -12.56
N LYS A 67 -18.00 -6.05 -13.18
CA LYS A 67 -19.15 -5.30 -12.69
C LYS A 67 -20.15 -5.13 -13.83
N ASN A 68 -21.40 -5.52 -13.60
CA ASN A 68 -22.47 -5.50 -14.62
C ASN A 68 -22.06 -6.21 -15.93
N ASN A 69 -21.43 -7.40 -15.82
CA ASN A 69 -20.90 -8.18 -16.94
C ASN A 69 -19.79 -7.49 -17.77
N LEU A 70 -19.25 -6.37 -17.30
CA LEU A 70 -18.14 -5.66 -17.93
C LEU A 70 -16.87 -5.80 -17.09
N LYS A 71 -15.76 -6.13 -17.75
CA LYS A 71 -14.43 -6.12 -17.17
C LYS A 71 -14.02 -4.67 -16.88
N GLN A 72 -13.62 -4.40 -15.64
CA GLN A 72 -13.07 -3.11 -15.21
C GLN A 72 -11.74 -3.36 -14.51
N CYS A 73 -10.70 -2.66 -14.95
CA CYS A 73 -9.36 -2.75 -14.37
C CYS A 73 -8.89 -1.36 -13.93
N GLY A 74 -8.00 -1.30 -12.94
CA GLY A 74 -7.38 -0.06 -12.46
C GLY A 74 -8.30 0.83 -11.61
N VAL A 75 -9.47 0.33 -11.21
CA VAL A 75 -10.38 1.01 -10.26
C VAL A 75 -10.01 0.67 -8.82
N THR A 76 -9.49 -0.54 -8.59
CA THR A 76 -9.06 -1.07 -7.30
C THR A 76 -7.53 -1.10 -7.28
N VAL A 77 -6.91 -0.71 -6.17
CA VAL A 77 -5.44 -0.66 -6.02
C VAL A 77 -4.92 -1.57 -4.90
N GLY A 78 -5.81 -2.22 -4.18
CA GLY A 78 -5.51 -3.16 -3.11
C GLY A 78 -6.73 -4.02 -2.78
N ILE A 79 -6.49 -5.15 -2.11
CA ILE A 79 -7.55 -5.94 -1.48
C ILE A 79 -6.98 -6.71 -0.27
N ALA A 80 -7.78 -6.80 0.79
CA ALA A 80 -7.55 -7.62 1.96
C ALA A 80 -8.86 -8.20 2.53
N TYR A 81 -8.71 -9.15 3.45
CA TYR A 81 -9.82 -9.59 4.31
C TYR A 81 -10.00 -8.66 5.51
N GLU A 82 -11.26 -8.39 5.84
CA GLU A 82 -11.61 -7.69 7.08
C GLU A 82 -11.28 -8.55 8.31
N SER A 83 -10.57 -7.98 9.28
CA SER A 83 -10.08 -8.68 10.48
C SER A 83 -9.27 -9.95 10.15
N GLY A 84 -8.59 -9.99 9.01
CA GLY A 84 -7.85 -11.17 8.56
C GLY A 84 -6.55 -11.43 9.32
N ALA A 85 -5.97 -10.42 9.97
CA ALA A 85 -4.76 -10.61 10.77
C ALA A 85 -4.99 -11.64 11.89
N CYS A 86 -3.96 -12.43 12.21
CA CYS A 86 -4.03 -13.56 13.15
C CYS A 86 -5.00 -14.71 12.79
N LYS A 87 -5.72 -14.67 11.66
CA LYS A 87 -6.72 -15.69 11.32
C LYS A 87 -6.12 -16.81 10.46
N ILE A 88 -6.10 -18.01 11.05
CA ILE A 88 -5.78 -19.30 10.41
C ILE A 88 -6.98 -20.22 10.66
N ASP A 89 -7.53 -20.78 9.59
CA ASP A 89 -8.64 -21.75 9.64
C ASP A 89 -8.14 -23.08 9.06
N GLU A 90 -7.84 -24.03 9.94
CA GLU A 90 -7.30 -25.33 9.56
C GLU A 90 -8.37 -26.22 8.91
N ASP A 91 -9.65 -26.05 9.26
CA ASP A 91 -10.74 -26.86 8.71
C ASP A 91 -11.02 -26.45 7.25
N LEU A 92 -10.99 -25.15 6.98
CA LEU A 92 -11.15 -24.60 5.63
C LEU A 92 -9.85 -24.60 4.82
N HIS A 93 -8.71 -24.91 5.44
CA HIS A 93 -7.37 -24.80 4.84
C HIS A 93 -7.09 -23.37 4.31
N GLU A 94 -7.45 -22.36 5.10
CA GLU A 94 -7.40 -20.95 4.72
C GLU A 94 -6.59 -20.09 5.71
N ILE A 95 -5.64 -19.29 5.20
CA ILE A 95 -4.94 -18.26 5.98
C ILE A 95 -5.35 -16.87 5.49
N SER A 96 -6.20 -16.17 6.27
CA SER A 96 -6.81 -14.89 5.86
C SER A 96 -5.93 -13.66 6.11
N LYS A 97 -4.78 -13.81 6.76
CA LYS A 97 -3.83 -12.74 7.06
C LYS A 97 -2.99 -12.33 5.84
N THR A 98 -3.66 -12.08 4.72
CA THR A 98 -3.04 -11.80 3.41
C THR A 98 -3.68 -10.59 2.75
N SER A 99 -2.88 -9.83 2.00
CA SER A 99 -3.35 -8.74 1.15
C SER A 99 -2.59 -8.68 -0.17
N LEU A 100 -3.25 -8.16 -1.20
CA LEU A 100 -2.64 -7.89 -2.50
C LEU A 100 -2.65 -6.38 -2.75
N ILE A 101 -1.53 -5.82 -3.19
CA ILE A 101 -1.35 -4.38 -3.44
C ILE A 101 -0.85 -4.17 -4.87
N HIS A 102 -1.49 -3.23 -5.58
CA HIS A 102 -0.94 -2.69 -6.82
C HIS A 102 0.13 -1.64 -6.49
N ASP A 103 1.36 -1.85 -6.96
CA ASP A 103 2.48 -0.93 -6.83
C ASP A 103 3.23 -0.81 -8.16
N ASN A 104 3.29 0.39 -8.72
CA ASN A 104 4.01 0.68 -9.96
C ASN A 104 5.49 1.06 -9.70
N GLY A 105 5.91 1.10 -8.43
CA GLY A 105 7.25 1.51 -8.00
C GLY A 105 7.40 3.02 -7.81
N GLY A 106 6.32 3.79 -8.00
CA GLY A 106 6.24 5.25 -7.80
C GLY A 106 5.65 5.65 -6.45
N PHE A 107 5.73 4.75 -5.45
CA PHE A 107 5.20 4.89 -4.09
C PHE A 107 3.67 4.90 -3.94
N ASN A 108 2.93 4.62 -5.02
CA ASN A 108 1.47 4.51 -4.95
C ASN A 108 1.02 3.36 -4.02
N GLY A 109 1.85 2.31 -3.87
CA GLY A 109 1.57 1.20 -2.99
C GLY A 109 1.65 1.52 -1.49
N ILE A 110 2.25 2.65 -1.07
CA ILE A 110 2.42 2.95 0.37
C ILE A 110 1.06 3.15 1.05
N VAL A 111 0.24 4.05 0.52
CA VAL A 111 -1.06 4.38 1.12
C VAL A 111 -2.02 3.21 0.97
N SER A 112 -2.02 2.52 -0.19
CA SER A 112 -2.82 1.31 -0.39
C SER A 112 -2.42 0.20 0.58
N THR A 113 -1.13 0.00 0.86
CA THR A 113 -0.68 -0.96 1.87
C THR A 113 -1.21 -0.59 3.25
N GLY A 114 -1.15 0.68 3.62
CA GLY A 114 -1.79 1.19 4.84
C GLY A 114 -3.28 0.86 4.88
N HIS A 115 -4.02 1.19 3.82
CA HIS A 115 -5.45 0.91 3.70
C HIS A 115 -5.79 -0.56 3.91
N GLU A 116 -5.12 -1.47 3.19
CA GLU A 116 -5.39 -2.90 3.28
C GLU A 116 -4.97 -3.50 4.64
N LEU A 117 -3.90 -2.99 5.26
CA LEU A 117 -3.58 -3.33 6.65
C LEU A 117 -4.68 -2.85 7.61
N GLY A 118 -5.29 -1.70 7.33
CA GLY A 118 -6.44 -1.21 8.07
C GLY A 118 -7.60 -2.22 8.08
N HIS A 119 -7.94 -2.78 6.91
CA HIS A 119 -8.93 -3.86 6.81
C HIS A 119 -8.51 -5.10 7.60
N LEU A 120 -7.25 -5.54 7.48
CA LEU A 120 -6.75 -6.70 8.23
C LEU A 120 -6.85 -6.51 9.76
N PHE A 121 -6.75 -5.27 10.23
CA PHE A 121 -6.92 -4.87 11.63
C PHE A 121 -8.35 -4.42 11.97
N GLY A 122 -9.33 -4.76 11.13
CA GLY A 122 -10.75 -4.63 11.43
C GLY A 122 -11.38 -3.27 11.11
N ALA A 123 -10.67 -2.35 10.46
CA ALA A 123 -11.27 -1.09 10.03
C ALA A 123 -12.16 -1.26 8.79
N ASP A 124 -13.37 -0.71 8.87
CA ASP A 124 -14.25 -0.49 7.71
C ASP A 124 -13.87 0.82 7.00
N HIS A 125 -14.30 0.98 5.76
CA HIS A 125 -14.21 2.28 5.08
C HIS A 125 -14.91 3.39 5.86
N ASP A 126 -14.33 4.58 5.87
CA ASP A 126 -14.96 5.77 6.46
C ASP A 126 -16.32 6.05 5.79
N GLY A 127 -17.37 6.19 6.59
CA GLY A 127 -18.74 6.41 6.12
C GLY A 127 -19.51 5.12 5.79
N GLU A 128 -18.95 3.95 6.06
CA GLU A 128 -19.59 2.65 5.83
C GLU A 128 -19.65 1.83 7.13
N LYS A 129 -20.63 0.92 7.25
CA LYS A 129 -20.74 -0.07 8.34
C LYS A 129 -20.50 0.54 9.74
N ASN A 130 -19.49 0.07 10.47
CA ASN A 130 -19.17 0.51 11.83
C ASN A 130 -18.48 1.89 11.85
N SER A 131 -18.04 2.37 10.70
CA SER A 131 -17.37 3.67 10.49
C SER A 131 -18.32 4.75 9.93
N ILE A 132 -19.64 4.56 10.00
CA ILE A 132 -20.65 5.51 9.48
C ILE A 132 -20.52 6.94 10.05
N ASN A 133 -19.94 7.08 11.25
CA ASN A 133 -19.73 8.36 11.92
C ASN A 133 -18.44 9.09 11.50
N CYS A 134 -17.69 8.54 10.54
CA CYS A 134 -16.53 9.16 9.92
C CYS A 134 -16.85 9.61 8.50
N SER A 135 -16.27 10.72 8.06
CA SER A 135 -16.54 11.30 6.74
C SER A 135 -15.84 10.49 5.65
N SER A 136 -16.62 10.03 4.67
CA SER A 136 -16.13 9.35 3.46
C SER A 136 -15.40 10.27 2.47
N THR A 137 -15.30 11.56 2.76
CA THR A 137 -14.73 12.58 1.86
C THR A 137 -13.57 13.36 2.45
N THR A 138 -13.20 13.10 3.71
CA THR A 138 -12.05 13.77 4.36
C THR A 138 -10.72 13.33 3.74
N GLY A 139 -10.67 12.15 3.10
CA GLY A 139 -9.45 11.64 2.49
C GLY A 139 -8.46 11.08 3.51
N ASN A 140 -8.98 10.43 4.56
CA ASN A 140 -8.19 9.59 5.47
C ASN A 140 -7.80 8.27 4.78
N ILE A 141 -6.89 7.52 5.40
CA ILE A 141 -6.38 6.25 4.86
C ILE A 141 -7.51 5.30 4.47
N MET A 142 -8.57 5.16 5.29
CA MET A 142 -9.71 4.27 5.03
C MET A 142 -10.81 4.87 4.13
N THR A 143 -10.53 5.92 3.37
CA THR A 143 -11.49 6.45 2.38
C THR A 143 -11.61 5.48 1.20
N SER A 144 -12.84 5.04 0.87
CA SER A 144 -13.08 4.02 -0.16
C SER A 144 -12.77 4.47 -1.59
N ASN A 145 -12.86 5.78 -1.86
CA ASN A 145 -12.47 6.35 -3.15
C ASN A 145 -11.02 6.84 -3.10
N VAL A 146 -10.11 6.10 -3.73
CA VAL A 146 -8.68 6.42 -3.80
C VAL A 146 -8.39 7.84 -4.31
N ASN A 147 -9.25 8.40 -5.17
CA ASN A 147 -9.06 9.75 -5.71
C ASN A 147 -9.35 10.87 -4.70
N LEU A 148 -9.97 10.56 -3.57
CA LEU A 148 -10.26 11.51 -2.49
C LEU A 148 -9.22 11.46 -1.37
N ILE A 149 -8.30 10.50 -1.39
CA ILE A 149 -7.27 10.37 -0.37
C ILE A 149 -6.30 11.56 -0.48
N ARG A 150 -5.99 12.16 0.67
CA ARG A 150 -5.05 13.30 0.76
C ARG A 150 -3.62 12.82 0.49
N ASP A 151 -2.75 13.73 0.03
CA ASP A 151 -1.32 13.43 -0.17
C ASP A 151 -0.63 12.96 1.14
N THR A 152 -1.09 13.48 2.27
CA THR A 152 -0.64 13.13 3.63
C THR A 152 -1.84 12.68 4.48
N PRO A 153 -2.33 11.45 4.26
CA PRO A 153 -3.55 11.00 4.91
C PRO A 153 -3.26 10.45 6.31
N ASP A 154 -4.11 10.83 7.27
CA ASP A 154 -4.14 10.25 8.60
C ASP A 154 -5.18 9.13 8.72
N TRP A 155 -5.14 8.40 9.84
CA TRP A 155 -6.22 7.52 10.27
C TRP A 155 -7.40 8.33 10.81
N SER A 156 -8.63 7.87 10.53
CA SER A 156 -9.81 8.46 11.15
C SER A 156 -9.98 7.98 12.59
N LYS A 157 -10.78 8.69 13.38
CA LYS A 157 -11.18 8.22 14.72
C LYS A 157 -11.85 6.83 14.68
N CYS A 158 -12.57 6.50 13.60
CA CYS A 158 -13.24 5.22 13.46
C CYS A 158 -12.23 4.10 13.20
N SER A 159 -11.21 4.35 12.38
CA SER A 159 -10.09 3.41 12.20
C SER A 159 -9.37 3.14 13.52
N LEU A 160 -9.07 4.18 14.30
CA LEU A 160 -8.40 4.03 15.60
C LEU A 160 -9.22 3.21 16.61
N ILE A 161 -10.55 3.42 16.65
CA ILE A 161 -11.46 2.62 17.49
C ILE A 161 -11.47 1.16 17.04
N ALA A 162 -11.55 0.91 15.73
CA ALA A 162 -11.54 -0.43 15.16
C ALA A 162 -10.23 -1.17 15.51
N PHE A 163 -9.08 -0.50 15.43
CA PHE A 163 -7.80 -1.08 15.81
C PHE A 163 -7.74 -1.46 17.29
N GLY A 164 -8.27 -0.60 18.17
CA GLY A 164 -8.37 -0.92 19.60
C GLY A 164 -9.19 -2.19 19.85
N SER A 165 -10.40 -2.27 19.29
CA SER A 165 -11.25 -3.47 19.41
C SER A 165 -10.61 -4.71 18.79
N PHE A 166 -9.97 -4.58 17.63
CA PHE A 166 -9.26 -5.70 17.01
C PHE A 166 -8.13 -6.22 17.91
N LEU A 167 -7.32 -5.33 18.47
CA LEU A 167 -6.23 -5.71 19.36
C LEU A 167 -6.74 -6.41 20.61
N GLU A 168 -7.86 -5.96 21.19
CA GLU A 168 -8.47 -6.57 22.38
C GLU A 168 -9.05 -7.97 22.07
N ASP A 169 -9.73 -8.13 20.93
CA ASP A 169 -10.52 -9.33 20.65
C ASP A 169 -9.77 -10.41 19.84
N LYS A 170 -9.05 -9.98 18.79
CA LYS A 170 -8.53 -10.86 17.73
C LYS A 170 -7.01 -10.75 17.52
N GLY A 171 -6.38 -9.70 18.02
CA GLY A 171 -4.99 -9.31 17.71
C GLY A 171 -3.91 -9.99 18.55
N LYS A 172 -4.22 -11.08 19.27
CA LYS A 172 -3.27 -11.70 20.21
C LYS A 172 -1.94 -12.14 19.59
N CYS A 173 -1.93 -12.48 18.30
CA CYS A 173 -0.68 -12.85 17.60
C CYS A 173 0.30 -11.66 17.46
N LEU A 174 -0.16 -10.42 17.60
CA LEU A 174 0.68 -9.22 17.44
C LEU A 174 1.46 -8.86 18.72
N TYR A 175 1.26 -9.60 19.81
CA TYR A 175 1.78 -9.20 21.13
C TYR A 175 3.18 -9.75 21.41
N ASN A 176 3.69 -10.68 20.59
CA ASN A 176 5.06 -11.16 20.70
C ASN A 176 6.03 -10.23 19.97
N LEU A 177 7.30 -10.30 20.39
CA LEU A 177 8.39 -9.68 19.66
C LEU A 177 8.71 -10.50 18.39
N PRO A 178 9.11 -9.84 17.29
CA PRO A 178 9.56 -10.53 16.09
C PRO A 178 10.83 -11.34 16.38
N LYS A 179 10.90 -12.57 15.86
CA LYS A 179 12.07 -13.45 16.06
C LYS A 179 13.31 -12.94 15.32
N HIS A 180 13.14 -12.23 14.19
CA HIS A 180 14.23 -11.59 13.45
C HIS A 180 13.99 -10.08 13.30
N SER A 181 14.43 -9.31 14.28
CA SER A 181 14.42 -7.84 14.20
C SER A 181 15.61 -7.32 13.38
N GLY A 182 15.56 -7.48 12.05
CA GLY A 182 16.42 -6.70 11.18
C GLY A 182 16.09 -5.21 11.33
N ASN A 183 17.08 -4.36 11.55
CA ASN A 183 16.89 -2.91 11.50
C ASN A 183 16.40 -2.53 10.10
N VAL A 184 15.13 -2.18 9.97
CA VAL A 184 14.61 -1.59 8.74
C VAL A 184 15.06 -0.12 8.73
N PRO A 185 15.86 0.31 7.74
CA PRO A 185 16.29 1.70 7.67
C PRO A 185 15.07 2.62 7.59
N ARG A 186 14.99 3.59 8.51
CA ARG A 186 13.96 4.64 8.47
C ARG A 186 14.41 5.75 7.50
N LEU A 187 14.44 5.40 6.22
CA LEU A 187 14.76 6.35 5.15
C LEU A 187 13.48 6.93 4.58
N LEU A 188 13.41 8.25 4.49
CA LEU A 188 12.30 8.92 3.82
C LEU A 188 12.34 8.60 2.31
N PRO A 189 11.19 8.29 1.67
CA PRO A 189 11.13 7.89 0.26
C PRO A 189 11.87 8.82 -0.70
N GLY A 190 11.75 10.13 -0.50
CA GLY A 190 12.36 11.15 -1.34
C GLY A 190 13.89 11.27 -1.20
N LYS A 191 14.48 10.64 -0.18
CA LYS A 191 15.95 10.47 -0.08
C LYS A 191 16.48 9.37 -1.00
N MET A 192 15.62 8.45 -1.42
CA MET A 192 15.95 7.40 -2.40
C MET A 192 15.58 7.85 -3.83
N GLU A 193 14.44 8.52 -3.96
CA GLU A 193 13.83 8.87 -5.23
C GLU A 193 13.51 10.38 -5.30
N ASP A 194 14.37 11.14 -5.98
CA ASP A 194 14.16 12.57 -6.19
C ASP A 194 12.94 12.89 -7.08
N ALA A 195 12.63 14.19 -7.21
CA ALA A 195 11.50 14.68 -7.99
C ALA A 195 11.50 14.20 -9.46
N HIS A 196 12.68 14.07 -10.09
CA HIS A 196 12.77 13.61 -11.47
C HIS A 196 12.45 12.12 -11.58
N LYS A 197 12.96 11.30 -10.66
CA LYS A 197 12.66 9.87 -10.64
C LYS A 197 11.18 9.60 -10.32
N GLN A 198 10.59 10.37 -9.42
CA GLN A 198 9.13 10.31 -9.17
C GLN A 198 8.32 10.58 -10.45
N CYS A 199 8.66 11.62 -11.22
CA CYS A 199 8.02 11.85 -12.52
C CYS A 199 8.30 10.74 -13.53
N LYS A 200 9.47 10.08 -13.47
CA LYS A 200 9.79 8.96 -14.36
C LYS A 200 8.89 7.77 -14.07
N TYR A 201 8.59 7.49 -12.81
CA TYR A 201 7.67 6.41 -12.44
C TYR A 201 6.21 6.77 -12.74
N ARG A 202 5.78 8.02 -12.50
CA ARG A 202 4.38 8.45 -12.64
C ARG A 202 3.98 8.76 -14.08
N GLU A 203 4.85 9.45 -14.84
CA GLU A 203 4.53 9.98 -16.18
C GLU A 203 5.52 9.52 -17.27
N GLY A 204 6.59 8.80 -16.90
CA GLY A 204 7.64 8.39 -17.83
C GLY A 204 8.57 9.51 -18.27
N THR A 205 8.59 10.63 -17.54
CA THR A 205 9.32 11.86 -17.87
C THR A 205 10.07 12.42 -16.66
N LYS A 206 10.56 13.67 -16.73
CA LYS A 206 11.22 14.37 -15.60
C LYS A 206 10.30 15.45 -15.03
N SER A 207 10.62 15.92 -13.83
CA SER A 207 9.96 17.10 -13.27
C SER A 207 10.26 18.37 -14.08
N TYR A 208 9.30 19.31 -14.06
CA TYR A 208 9.41 20.62 -14.68
C TYR A 208 10.36 21.54 -13.93
N SER A 209 10.18 21.63 -12.61
CA SER A 209 11.03 22.39 -11.69
C SER A 209 11.27 21.59 -10.40
N VAL A 210 12.27 22.04 -9.63
CA VAL A 210 12.55 21.58 -8.28
C VAL A 210 12.68 22.83 -7.41
N ASP A 211 11.59 23.18 -6.74
CA ASP A 211 11.44 24.33 -5.87
C ASP A 211 10.50 23.97 -4.70
N GLU A 212 10.23 24.91 -3.81
CA GLU A 212 9.44 24.65 -2.60
C GLU A 212 8.01 24.15 -2.90
N THR A 213 7.47 24.47 -4.08
CA THR A 213 6.09 24.12 -4.45
C THR A 213 5.90 22.63 -4.71
N ILE A 214 6.98 21.89 -5.02
CA ILE A 214 6.89 20.45 -5.32
C ILE A 214 6.37 19.64 -4.14
N CYS A 215 6.53 20.15 -2.90
CA CYS A 215 6.03 19.47 -1.70
C CYS A 215 4.51 19.44 -1.63
N GLN A 216 3.81 20.28 -2.39
CA GLN A 216 2.35 20.25 -2.52
C GLN A 216 1.91 19.84 -3.93
N LYS A 217 2.74 20.14 -4.93
CA LYS A 217 2.38 19.95 -6.34
C LYS A 217 3.60 19.70 -7.20
N LEU A 218 3.91 18.43 -7.42
CA LEU A 218 4.93 18.00 -8.37
C LEU A 218 4.37 18.06 -9.80
N LEU A 219 4.95 18.94 -10.61
CA LEU A 219 4.64 19.03 -12.04
C LEU A 219 5.63 18.21 -12.86
N CYS A 220 5.10 17.29 -13.67
CA CYS A 220 5.86 16.42 -14.55
C CYS A 220 5.53 16.73 -16.02
N TYR A 221 6.51 16.58 -16.91
CA TYR A 221 6.24 16.66 -18.36
C TYR A 221 5.35 15.49 -18.82
N LYS A 222 4.53 15.68 -19.85
CA LYS A 222 3.77 14.57 -20.44
C LYS A 222 4.61 13.84 -21.49
N LYS A 223 4.69 12.50 -21.41
CA LYS A 223 5.39 11.71 -22.42
C LYS A 223 4.82 11.98 -23.82
N GLY A 224 5.71 12.30 -24.77
CA GLY A 224 5.36 12.60 -26.15
C GLY A 224 4.87 14.03 -26.41
N ASN A 225 4.79 14.89 -25.38
CA ASN A 225 4.53 16.31 -25.54
C ASN A 225 5.08 17.12 -24.34
N ASP A 226 6.33 17.57 -24.47
CA ASP A 226 7.05 18.31 -23.42
C ASP A 226 6.50 19.73 -23.18
N SER A 227 5.51 20.18 -23.97
CA SER A 227 4.80 21.45 -23.72
C SER A 227 3.63 21.31 -22.74
N VAL A 228 3.28 20.08 -22.35
CA VAL A 228 2.17 19.80 -21.42
C VAL A 228 2.71 19.35 -20.07
N LEU A 229 2.28 20.02 -19.01
CA LEU A 229 2.58 19.65 -17.62
C LEU A 229 1.39 18.92 -16.99
N ARG A 230 1.68 17.83 -16.27
CA ARG A 230 0.73 17.08 -15.47
C ARG A 230 1.02 17.31 -13.99
N ASN A 231 -0.03 17.53 -13.21
CA ASN A 231 0.06 17.47 -11.76
C ASN A 231 0.07 16.00 -11.34
N SER A 232 1.16 15.58 -10.70
CA SER A 232 1.35 14.20 -10.27
C SER A 232 1.25 14.05 -8.75
N GLY A 233 0.60 14.98 -8.05
CA GLY A 233 0.44 14.99 -6.58
C GLY A 233 1.61 15.64 -5.85
N ALA A 234 1.67 15.52 -4.53
CA ALA A 234 2.84 15.98 -3.76
C ALA A 234 4.09 15.13 -4.06
N ALA A 235 5.26 15.77 -3.99
CA ALA A 235 6.52 15.06 -3.88
C ALA A 235 6.61 14.37 -2.52
N VAL A 236 7.08 13.12 -2.51
CA VAL A 236 7.11 12.32 -1.27
C VAL A 236 8.08 12.89 -0.23
N ASP A 237 7.83 12.62 1.04
CA ASP A 237 8.67 13.08 2.14
C ASP A 237 10.15 12.71 1.92
N GLY A 238 11.05 13.63 2.26
CA GLY A 238 12.48 13.55 2.04
C GLY A 238 12.95 14.09 0.68
N THR A 239 12.05 14.45 -0.24
CA THR A 239 12.43 14.96 -1.57
C THR A 239 13.09 16.33 -1.45
N PRO A 240 14.26 16.57 -2.05
CA PRO A 240 14.89 17.89 -2.03
C PRO A 240 14.00 18.95 -2.72
N CYS A 241 13.70 20.03 -2.01
CA CYS A 241 12.86 21.14 -2.51
C CYS A 241 13.60 22.49 -2.53
N GLY A 242 14.88 22.48 -2.14
CA GLY A 242 15.74 23.67 -2.13
C GLY A 242 17.09 23.37 -1.50
N TYR A 243 17.93 24.39 -1.38
CA TYR A 243 19.25 24.24 -0.75
C TYR A 243 19.11 23.88 0.73
N GLN A 244 19.58 22.68 1.12
CA GLN A 244 19.45 22.11 2.47
C GLN A 244 18.00 22.00 2.97
N LYS A 245 17.04 21.86 2.05
CA LYS A 245 15.62 21.70 2.36
C LYS A 245 15.06 20.42 1.76
N MET A 246 14.09 19.84 2.45
CA MET A 246 13.34 18.67 1.98
C MET A 246 11.84 18.83 2.22
N CYS A 247 11.04 18.12 1.45
CA CYS A 247 9.62 17.98 1.70
C CYS A 247 9.37 17.11 2.94
N LEU A 248 8.52 17.58 3.85
CA LEU A 248 7.99 16.79 4.93
C LEU A 248 6.56 17.28 5.22
N HIS A 249 5.59 16.36 5.25
CA HIS A 249 4.18 16.69 5.50
C HIS A 249 3.67 17.85 4.62
N ASN A 250 3.97 17.77 3.32
CA ASN A 250 3.62 18.78 2.31
C ASN A 250 4.26 20.17 2.49
N GLN A 251 5.32 20.29 3.30
CA GLN A 251 6.05 21.54 3.54
C GLN A 251 7.52 21.42 3.15
N CYS A 252 8.09 22.47 2.56
CA CYS A 252 9.53 22.55 2.30
C CYS A 252 10.25 23.09 3.53
N ILE A 253 10.91 22.22 4.28
CA ILE A 253 11.55 22.55 5.57
C ILE A 253 13.06 22.35 5.50
N LEU A 254 13.81 23.02 6.40
CA LEU A 254 15.25 22.78 6.55
C LEU A 254 15.50 21.37 7.09
N GLU A 255 16.44 20.65 6.47
CA GLU A 255 16.76 19.27 6.86
C GLU A 255 17.31 19.18 8.30
N SER A 256 17.99 20.23 8.75
CA SER A 256 18.56 20.32 10.10
C SER A 256 17.50 20.31 11.22
N LEU A 257 16.24 20.67 10.92
CA LEU A 257 15.14 20.64 11.89
C LEU A 257 14.66 19.21 12.19
N VAL A 258 14.97 18.25 11.32
CA VAL A 258 14.53 16.85 11.45
C VAL A 258 15.63 15.96 12.03
N MET A 259 16.91 16.28 11.79
CA MET A 259 18.03 15.51 12.34
C MET A 259 18.30 15.78 13.84
N GLN A 260 17.52 16.64 14.49
CA GLN A 260 17.64 16.97 15.92
C GLN A 260 16.57 16.29 16.80
N SER A 261 15.66 15.51 16.21
CA SER A 261 14.60 14.75 16.90
C SER A 261 14.86 13.25 16.85
#